data_AF-A0A496TNE8-F1
#
_entry.id   AF-A0A496TNE8-F1
#
_cell.length_a   1.000
_cell.length_b   1.000
_cell.length_c   1.000
_cell.angle_alpha   90.00
_cell.angle_beta   90.00
_cell.angle_gamma   90.00
#
_symmetry.space_group_name_H-M   'P 1'
#
loop_
_entity.id
_entity.type
_entity.pdbx_description
1 polymer ?
#
loop_
_entity_poly.entity_id
_entity_poly.type
_entity_poly.pdbx_seq_one_letter_code
_entity_poly.pdbx_strand_id
1 'polypeptide(L)'
;MSRYCGGSHVTEDGRVSGTAFLPRGDETYLSVNWLEYFRTPDRQEQIEKVREILSQKLRIGSTAKIAVLNVGETKNTVMTATNGQTRIFVEHKPEPDDPPHAGICGLPLEDRLQLKLVAELMAQTIKEIYPAKI
;
A
#
# COMPACT_ATOMS: atom_id res chain seq x y z
N MET A 1 -1.07 7.48 -2.56
CA MET A 1 -1.60 6.49 -1.59
C MET A 1 -0.47 5.96 -0.71
N SER A 2 -0.77 5.43 0.48
CA SER A 2 0.22 4.77 1.34
C SER A 2 -0.20 3.35 1.74
N ARG A 3 0.77 2.50 2.04
CA ARG A 3 0.57 1.14 2.56
C ARG A 3 1.36 0.97 3.85
N TYR A 4 0.71 0.45 4.89
CA TYR A 4 1.41 -0.09 6.06
C TYR A 4 2.12 -1.40 5.70
N CYS A 5 3.42 -1.45 5.93
CA CYS A 5 4.27 -2.59 5.67
C CYS A 5 4.81 -3.12 7.00
N GLY A 6 4.28 -4.25 7.46
CA GLY A 6 4.76 -4.91 8.67
C GLY A 6 6.23 -5.30 8.55
N GLY A 7 6.94 -5.39 9.68
CA GLY A 7 8.38 -5.64 9.72
C GLY A 7 8.83 -6.91 8.98
N SER A 8 7.99 -7.94 8.91
CA SER A 8 8.23 -9.17 8.15
C SER A 8 8.34 -8.96 6.63
N HIS A 9 7.91 -7.81 6.12
CA HIS A 9 7.98 -7.44 4.71
C HIS A 9 9.11 -6.43 4.41
N VAL A 10 9.86 -6.04 5.44
CA VAL A 10 10.95 -5.07 5.36
C VAL A 10 12.27 -5.83 5.43
N THR A 11 13.13 -5.62 4.44
CA THR A 11 14.46 -6.25 4.37
C THR A 11 15.42 -5.58 5.34
N GLU A 12 16.57 -6.23 5.60
CA GLU A 12 17.59 -5.71 6.53
C GLU A 12 18.12 -4.33 6.14
N ASP A 13 18.19 -4.02 4.84
CA ASP A 13 18.56 -2.71 4.29
C ASP A 13 17.42 -1.69 4.30
N GLY A 14 16.27 -2.02 4.91
CA GLY A 14 15.13 -1.13 5.10
C GLY A 14 14.21 -0.96 3.90
N ARG A 15 14.39 -1.76 2.83
CA ARG A 15 13.50 -1.77 1.66
C ARG A 15 12.23 -2.56 1.95
N VAL A 16 11.16 -2.21 1.26
CA VAL A 16 9.88 -2.93 1.32
C VAL A 16 9.84 -3.95 0.18
N SER A 17 9.63 -5.22 0.50
CA SER A 17 9.47 -6.30 -0.49
C SER A 17 8.08 -6.31 -1.14
N GLY A 18 7.94 -6.91 -2.32
CA GLY A 18 6.65 -7.10 -2.99
C GLY A 18 5.63 -7.85 -2.12
N THR A 19 6.08 -8.70 -1.19
CA THR A 19 5.18 -9.41 -0.27
C THR A 19 4.32 -8.48 0.60
N ALA A 20 4.69 -7.21 0.79
CA ALA A 20 3.87 -6.21 1.48
C ALA A 20 2.58 -5.82 0.71
N PHE A 21 2.56 -6.12 -0.59
CA PHE A 21 1.50 -5.78 -1.54
C PHE A 21 0.64 -7.00 -1.93
N LEU A 22 0.73 -8.08 -1.16
CA LEU A 22 -0.19 -9.20 -1.24
C LEU A 22 -1.39 -8.94 -0.29
N PRO A 23 -2.65 -9.16 -0.75
CA PRO A 23 -3.81 -9.19 0.14
C PRO A 23 -3.67 -10.27 1.21
N ARG A 24 -4.31 -10.08 2.37
CA ARG A 24 -4.27 -11.05 3.47
C ARG A 24 -5.44 -12.02 3.37
N GLY A 25 -5.17 -13.31 3.53
CA GLY A 25 -6.23 -14.32 3.61
C GLY A 25 -7.11 -14.35 2.36
N ASP A 26 -8.41 -14.13 2.56
CA ASP A 26 -9.47 -14.07 1.57
C ASP A 26 -9.86 -12.64 1.15
N GLU A 27 -9.06 -11.63 1.52
CA GLU A 27 -9.25 -10.25 1.08
C GLU A 27 -9.25 -10.15 -0.46
N THR A 28 -10.24 -9.44 -1.00
CA THR A 28 -10.41 -9.26 -2.46
C THR A 28 -9.69 -8.03 -3.01
N TYR A 29 -9.05 -7.25 -2.14
CA TYR A 29 -8.32 -6.02 -2.47
C TYR A 29 -7.14 -5.82 -1.52
N LEU A 30 -6.17 -4.99 -1.93
CA LEU A 30 -5.06 -4.59 -1.06
C LEU A 30 -5.40 -3.29 -0.33
N SER A 31 -5.48 -3.35 1.00
CA SER A 31 -5.75 -2.18 1.86
C SER A 31 -4.64 -1.13 1.81
N VAL A 32 -5.00 0.13 1.56
CA VAL A 32 -4.12 1.32 1.50
C VAL A 32 -4.82 2.53 2.11
N ASN A 33 -4.09 3.63 2.34
CA ASN A 33 -4.69 4.91 2.71
C ASN A 33 -4.60 5.92 1.56
N TRP A 34 -5.69 6.65 1.35
CA TRP A 34 -5.77 7.76 0.42
C TRP A 34 -5.22 9.04 1.07
N LEU A 35 -3.96 9.37 0.79
CA LEU A 35 -3.27 10.49 1.44
C LEU A 35 -3.91 11.86 1.14
N GLU A 36 -4.44 12.05 -0.05
CA GLU A 36 -5.10 13.29 -0.47
C GLU A 36 -6.43 13.54 0.28
N TYR A 37 -6.97 12.52 0.97
CA TYR A 37 -8.13 12.68 1.87
C TYR A 37 -7.88 13.74 2.96
N PHE A 38 -6.64 13.88 3.43
CA PHE A 38 -6.30 14.80 4.52
C PHE A 38 -6.29 16.27 4.13
N ARG A 39 -6.47 16.59 2.83
CA ARG A 39 -6.57 17.97 2.28
C ARG A 39 -5.41 18.90 2.67
N THR A 40 -4.23 18.34 2.94
CA THR A 40 -2.99 19.07 3.15
C THR A 40 -1.98 18.66 2.08
N PRO A 41 -1.18 19.59 1.53
CA PRO A 41 -0.11 19.25 0.60
C PRO A 41 1.14 18.71 1.32
N ASP A 42 1.24 18.84 2.65
CA ASP A 42 2.41 18.39 3.42
C ASP A 42 2.39 16.87 3.60
N ARG A 43 3.39 16.20 3.03
CA ARG A 43 3.53 14.75 3.14
C ARG A 43 3.79 14.30 4.58
N GLN A 44 4.59 15.03 5.37
CA GLN A 44 4.87 14.63 6.76
C GLN A 44 3.59 14.65 7.59
N GLU A 45 2.79 15.72 7.46
CA GLU A 45 1.50 15.83 8.14
C GLU A 45 0.54 14.70 7.76
N GLN A 46 0.50 14.32 6.47
CA GLN A 46 -0.30 13.18 6.04
C GLN A 46 0.17 11.87 6.67
N ILE A 47 1.49 11.64 6.73
CA ILE A 47 2.05 10.42 7.32
C ILE A 47 1.82 10.38 8.83
N GLU A 48 1.90 11.50 9.53
CA GLU A 48 1.54 11.61 10.95
C GLU A 48 0.08 11.20 11.19
N LYS A 49 -0.86 11.72 10.40
CA LYS A 49 -2.28 11.32 10.48
C LYS A 49 -2.49 9.83 10.19
N VAL A 50 -1.75 9.26 9.22
CA VAL A 50 -1.78 7.82 8.98
C VAL A 50 -1.25 7.04 10.18
N ARG A 51 -0.17 7.48 10.84
CA ARG A 51 0.37 6.83 12.04
C ARG A 51 -0.64 6.84 13.18
N GLU A 52 -1.33 7.96 13.40
CA GLU A 52 -2.37 8.09 14.42
C GLU A 52 -3.47 7.03 14.19
N ILE A 53 -4.03 6.96 12.98
CA ILE A 53 -5.06 5.99 12.62
C ILE A 53 -4.55 4.55 12.77
N LEU A 54 -3.36 4.24 12.25
CA LEU A 54 -2.79 2.89 12.36
C LEU A 54 -2.55 2.49 13.82
N SER A 55 -2.17 3.43 14.69
CA SER A 55 -1.90 3.16 16.11
C SER A 55 -3.15 2.80 16.91
N GLN A 56 -4.32 3.26 16.46
CA GLN A 56 -5.61 2.93 17.06
C GLN A 56 -6.08 1.51 16.66
N LYS A 57 -5.64 1.04 15.49
CA LYS A 57 -6.11 -0.21 14.87
C LYS A 57 -5.15 -1.38 15.02
N LEU A 58 -3.84 -1.09 15.11
CA LEU A 58 -2.79 -2.08 15.03
C LEU A 58 -1.72 -1.87 16.11
N ARG A 59 -1.15 -2.97 16.58
CA ARG A 59 0.11 -2.93 17.30
C ARG A 59 1.26 -2.71 16.31
N ILE A 60 1.69 -1.46 16.15
CA ILE A 60 2.75 -1.09 15.22
C ILE A 60 4.12 -1.63 15.69
N GLY A 61 4.76 -2.44 14.85
CA GLY A 61 6.10 -2.97 15.08
C GLY A 61 7.19 -1.90 14.90
N SER A 62 8.32 -2.04 15.61
CA SER A 62 9.44 -1.06 15.54
C SER A 62 10.11 -0.99 14.17
N THR A 63 10.10 -2.09 13.42
CA THR A 63 10.69 -2.16 12.07
C THR A 63 9.67 -1.90 10.95
N ALA A 64 8.39 -1.73 11.29
CA ALA A 64 7.36 -1.49 10.30
C ALA A 64 7.53 -0.13 9.60
N LYS A 65 7.11 -0.09 8.34
CA LYS A 65 7.22 1.08 7.47
C LYS A 65 5.87 1.50 6.91
N ILE A 66 5.79 2.73 6.44
CA ILE A 66 4.72 3.24 5.59
C ILE A 66 5.35 3.52 4.23
N ALA A 67 4.94 2.76 3.21
CA ALA A 67 5.37 2.97 1.84
C ALA A 67 4.39 3.90 1.12
N VAL A 68 4.89 4.93 0.44
CA VAL A 68 4.09 5.85 -0.38
C VAL A 68 4.26 5.50 -1.85
N LEU A 69 3.13 5.38 -2.54
CA LEU A 69 3.06 5.02 -3.95
C LEU A 69 2.33 6.12 -4.74
N ASN A 70 2.83 6.38 -5.94
CA ASN A 70 2.12 7.19 -6.92
C ASN A 70 1.08 6.34 -7.65
N VAL A 71 -0.20 6.68 -7.51
CA VAL A 71 -1.31 5.87 -8.06
C VAL A 71 -1.23 5.73 -9.58
N GLY A 72 -0.91 6.81 -10.30
CA GLY A 72 -0.85 6.79 -11.77
C GLY A 72 0.31 5.93 -12.28
N GLU A 73 1.48 6.08 -11.68
CA GLU A 73 2.65 5.27 -12.01
C GLU A 73 2.43 3.79 -11.68
N THR A 74 1.93 3.46 -10.48
CA THR A 74 1.66 2.07 -10.11
C THR A 74 0.68 1.41 -11.08
N LYS A 75 -0.40 2.11 -11.47
CA LYS A 75 -1.36 1.62 -12.48
C LYS A 75 -0.68 1.36 -13.83
N ASN A 76 0.09 2.33 -14.31
CA ASN A 76 0.76 2.24 -15.60
C ASN A 76 1.83 1.14 -15.64
N THR A 77 2.61 1.00 -14.57
CA THR A 77 3.63 -0.05 -14.43
C THR A 77 3.00 -1.44 -14.47
N VAL A 78 1.93 -1.66 -13.69
CA VAL A 78 1.23 -2.95 -13.68
C VAL A 78 0.59 -3.25 -15.04
N MET A 79 -0.10 -2.28 -15.63
CA MET A 79 -0.75 -2.48 -16.94
C MET A 79 0.27 -2.78 -18.03
N THR A 80 1.37 -2.02 -18.10
CA THR A 80 2.40 -2.20 -19.14
C THR A 80 3.13 -3.53 -18.97
N ALA A 81 3.61 -3.85 -17.76
CA ALA A 81 4.40 -5.05 -17.51
C ALA A 81 3.58 -6.35 -17.63
N THR A 82 2.26 -6.28 -17.52
CA THR A 82 1.36 -7.42 -17.73
C THR A 82 0.74 -7.44 -19.13
N ASN A 83 1.26 -6.64 -20.07
CA ASN A 83 0.72 -6.53 -21.44
C ASN A 83 -0.79 -6.24 -21.48
N GLY A 84 -1.27 -5.45 -20.52
CA GLY A 84 -2.68 -5.06 -20.36
C GLY A 84 -3.58 -6.12 -19.75
N GLN A 85 -3.07 -7.29 -19.37
CA GLN A 85 -3.85 -8.37 -18.75
C GLN A 85 -4.34 -7.97 -17.34
N THR A 86 -3.56 -7.21 -16.60
CA THR A 86 -3.93 -6.73 -15.26
C THR A 86 -4.17 -5.24 -15.26
N ARG A 87 -5.35 -4.83 -14.79
CA ARG A 87 -5.71 -3.41 -14.58
C ARG A 87 -6.17 -3.21 -13.14
N ILE A 88 -5.31 -2.60 -12.35
CA ILE A 88 -5.63 -2.23 -10.97
C ILE A 88 -6.34 -0.87 -10.91
N PHE A 89 -7.19 -0.69 -9.91
CA PHE A 89 -7.81 0.60 -9.60
C PHE A 89 -7.87 0.83 -8.10
N VAL A 90 -7.98 2.09 -7.69
CA VAL A 90 -8.07 2.47 -6.28
C VAL A 90 -9.50 2.92 -6.04
N GLU A 91 -10.14 2.33 -5.04
CA GLU A 91 -11.50 2.64 -4.61
C GLU A 91 -11.46 3.16 -3.18
N HIS A 92 -12.15 4.28 -2.90
CA HIS A 92 -12.31 4.77 -1.54
C HIS A 92 -13.26 3.84 -0.78
N LYS A 93 -12.79 3.25 0.31
CA LYS A 93 -13.51 2.25 1.12
C LYS A 93 -13.42 2.65 2.59
N PRO A 94 -13.98 3.80 2.99
CA PRO A 94 -13.79 4.32 4.34
C PRO A 94 -14.32 3.33 5.39
N GLU A 95 -13.58 3.18 6.48
CA GLU A 95 -14.05 2.49 7.68
C GLU A 95 -14.39 3.53 8.77
N PRO A 96 -15.27 3.22 9.74
CA PRO A 96 -15.68 4.20 10.76
C PRO A 96 -14.52 4.83 11.55
N ASP A 97 -13.45 4.06 11.79
CA ASP A 97 -12.23 4.45 12.50
C ASP A 97 -11.03 4.70 11.57
N ASP A 98 -11.20 4.53 10.26
CA ASP A 98 -10.20 4.79 9.22
C ASP A 98 -10.87 5.42 8.00
N PRO A 99 -11.31 6.69 8.10
CA PRO A 99 -11.91 7.41 6.98
C PRO A 99 -11.06 7.48 5.69
N PRO A 100 -9.70 7.56 5.73
CA PRO A 100 -8.90 7.56 4.51
C PRO A 100 -8.68 6.15 3.93
N HIS A 101 -9.25 5.08 4.50
CA HIS A 101 -9.10 3.73 3.99
C HIS A 101 -9.55 3.61 2.53
N ALA A 102 -8.75 2.93 1.73
CA ALA A 102 -9.00 2.65 0.33
C ALA A 102 -8.47 1.26 -0.04
N GLY A 103 -8.99 0.69 -1.12
CA GLY A 103 -8.56 -0.60 -1.64
C GLY A 103 -7.95 -0.49 -3.02
N ILE A 104 -6.80 -1.14 -3.24
CA ILE A 104 -6.36 -1.47 -4.60
C ILE A 104 -7.07 -2.75 -5.05
N CYS A 105 -7.96 -2.60 -6.02
CA CYS A 105 -8.80 -3.65 -6.60
C CYS A 105 -8.28 -4.08 -7.98
N GLY A 106 -8.88 -5.11 -8.56
CA GLY A 106 -8.49 -5.64 -9.88
C GLY A 106 -7.23 -6.51 -9.85
N LEU A 107 -6.92 -7.09 -8.69
CA LEU A 107 -5.79 -8.01 -8.51
C LEU A 107 -6.12 -9.39 -9.12
N PRO A 108 -5.15 -10.08 -9.74
CA PRO A 108 -5.36 -11.41 -10.31
C PRO A 108 -5.31 -12.49 -9.21
N LEU A 109 -6.30 -12.50 -8.32
CA LEU A 109 -6.30 -13.32 -7.09
C LEU A 109 -6.24 -14.84 -7.36
N GLU A 110 -6.76 -15.27 -8.50
CA GLU A 110 -6.76 -16.69 -8.92
C GLU A 110 -5.41 -17.13 -9.51
N ASP A 111 -4.63 -16.20 -10.08
CA ASP A 111 -3.30 -16.46 -10.63
C ASP A 111 -2.22 -16.02 -9.64
N ARG A 112 -1.75 -16.97 -8.83
CA ARG A 112 -0.72 -16.71 -7.81
C ARG A 112 0.61 -16.20 -8.39
N LEU A 113 0.97 -16.59 -9.61
CA LEU A 113 2.22 -16.14 -10.22
C LEU A 113 2.09 -14.69 -10.68
N GLN A 114 0.98 -14.39 -11.36
CA GLN A 114 0.68 -13.03 -11.80
C GLN A 114 0.45 -12.08 -10.62
N LEU A 115 -0.19 -12.54 -9.54
CA LEU A 115 -0.37 -11.76 -8.32
C LEU A 115 0.97 -11.38 -7.68
N LYS A 116 1.91 -12.33 -7.58
CA LYS A 116 3.26 -12.06 -7.08
C LYS A 116 4.00 -11.06 -7.95
N LEU A 117 3.92 -11.21 -9.28
CA LEU A 117 4.50 -10.26 -10.22
C LEU A 117 3.93 -8.84 -10.00
N VAL A 118 2.61 -8.71 -9.90
CA VAL A 118 1.94 -7.44 -9.64
C VAL A 118 2.40 -6.82 -8.33
N ALA A 119 2.56 -7.62 -7.28
CA ALA A 119 3.02 -7.17 -5.97
C ALA A 119 4.47 -6.65 -6.00
N GLU A 120 5.37 -7.33 -6.73
CA GLU A 120 6.74 -6.86 -6.95
C GLU A 120 6.78 -5.57 -7.78
N LEU A 121 5.95 -5.46 -8.82
CA LEU A 121 5.82 -4.24 -9.62
C LEU A 121 5.32 -3.06 -8.78
N MET A 122 4.41 -3.28 -7.83
CA MET A 122 3.98 -2.25 -6.89
C MET A 122 5.13 -1.79 -5.99
N ALA A 123 5.92 -2.72 -5.44
CA ALA A 123 7.08 -2.37 -4.61
C ALA A 123 8.12 -1.53 -5.38
N GLN A 124 8.31 -1.78 -6.67
CA GLN A 124 9.20 -0.97 -7.52
C GLN A 124 8.69 0.48 -7.73
N THR A 125 7.40 0.74 -7.51
CA THR A 125 6.80 2.07 -7.68
C THR A 125 6.75 2.90 -6.38
N ILE A 126 7.33 2.37 -5.29
CA ILE A 126 7.46 3.10 -4.04
C ILE A 126 8.33 4.35 -4.27
N LYS A 127 7.81 5.51 -3.86
CA LYS A 127 8.51 6.79 -3.96
C LYS A 127 9.17 7.21 -2.65
N GLU A 128 8.49 6.94 -1.55
CA GLU A 128 8.90 7.41 -0.23
C GLU A 128 8.64 6.29 0.79
N ILE A 129 9.52 6.18 1.78
CA ILE A 129 9.40 5.21 2.87
C ILE A 129 9.57 5.95 4.18
N TYR A 130 8.62 5.74 5.09
CA TYR A 130 8.63 6.32 6.43
C TYR A 130 8.62 5.22 7.49
N PRO A 131 9.22 5.44 8.67
CA PRO A 131 8.94 4.62 9.84
C PRO A 131 7.44 4.66 10.17
N ALA A 132 6.82 3.50 10.42
CA ALA A 132 5.44 3.43 10.87
C ALA A 132 5.31 3.77 12.37
N LYS A 133 6.35 3.50 13.14
CA LYS A 133 6.45 3.86 14.56
C LYS A 133 7.31 5.12 14.71
N ILE A 134 6.88 6.02 15.58
CA ILE A 134 7.65 7.19 16.04
C ILE A 134 8.60 6.74 17.16
#